data_AF-A0A1H4DUI3-F1
#
_entry.id   AF-A0A1H4DUI3-F1
#
_cell.length_a   1.000
_cell.length_b   1.000
_cell.length_c   1.000
_cell.angle_alpha   90.00
_cell.angle_beta   90.00
_cell.angle_gamma   90.00
#
_symmetry.space_group_name_H-M   'P 1'
#
loop_
_entity.id
_entity.type
_entity.pdbx_description
1 polymer ?
#
loop_
_entity_poly.entity_id
_entity_poly.type
_entity_poly.pdbx_seq_one_letter_code
_entity_poly.pdbx_strand_id
1 'polypeptide(L)'
;MEREKNQPSSSPDIQTLVRLKRMLLYTQEDEHYLTMAGAILQPHSSSILNSWYGYLSANHYLSLYLRDNIEEKSGYLETLRPQFNQWMNAVCQGREGNSWRWLEDKIGKQLEQDTTTEKGSLPLVYLRYLSTFVYPIVTYSHPYLAGSGKNEEETARMQQAWFKAVSFSVLFWIYP
;
A
#
# COMPACT_ATOMS: atom_id res chain seq x y z
N MET A 1 4.92 8.21 42.04
CA MET A 1 5.17 8.85 40.73
C MET A 1 6.05 7.90 39.96
N GLU A 2 5.48 7.08 39.08
CA GLU A 2 6.25 6.43 38.02
C GLU A 2 5.27 6.22 36.89
N ARG A 3 5.39 7.08 35.87
CA ARG A 3 4.64 6.96 34.63
C ARG A 3 5.22 5.75 33.92
N GLU A 4 4.49 4.64 33.94
CA GLU A 4 4.66 3.60 32.93
C GLU A 4 4.60 4.30 31.57
N LYS A 5 5.74 4.33 30.88
CA LYS A 5 5.80 4.73 29.48
C LYS A 5 4.98 3.68 28.73
N ASN A 6 3.71 4.00 28.48
CA ASN A 6 2.92 3.40 27.41
C ASN A 6 3.69 3.65 26.12
N GLN A 7 4.56 2.70 25.77
CA GLN A 7 5.16 2.63 24.46
C GLN A 7 4.00 2.29 23.51
N PRO A 8 3.66 3.16 22.55
CA PRO A 8 2.55 2.89 21.66
C PRO A 8 2.81 1.55 20.96
N SER A 9 1.81 0.68 20.96
CA SER A 9 1.89 -0.55 20.18
C SER A 9 2.06 -0.15 18.72
N SER A 10 3.11 -0.68 18.09
CA SER A 10 3.45 -0.43 16.69
C SER A 10 2.47 -1.05 15.68
N SER A 11 1.39 -1.64 16.18
CA SER A 11 0.21 -2.06 15.43
C SER A 11 -1.03 -1.34 16.00
N PRO A 12 -1.90 -0.75 15.14
CA PRO A 12 -3.12 -0.11 15.59
C PRO A 12 -4.09 -1.12 16.19
N ASP A 13 -4.77 -0.73 17.27
CA ASP A 13 -5.84 -1.55 17.84
C ASP A 13 -7.06 -1.64 16.89
N ILE A 14 -7.91 -2.64 17.13
CA ILE A 14 -9.11 -2.89 16.31
C ILE A 14 -10.02 -1.66 16.25
N GLN A 15 -10.11 -0.87 17.32
CA GLN A 15 -10.93 0.33 17.32
C GLN A 15 -10.38 1.41 16.39
N THR A 16 -9.06 1.58 16.36
CA THR A 16 -8.33 2.49 15.49
C THR A 16 -8.50 2.08 14.04
N LEU A 17 -8.38 0.79 13.74
CA LEU A 17 -8.65 0.25 12.39
C LEU A 17 -10.07 0.56 11.90
N VAL A 18 -11.07 0.32 12.75
CA VAL A 18 -12.47 0.62 12.42
C VAL A 18 -12.68 2.12 12.21
N ARG A 19 -12.04 2.97 13.03
CA ARG A 19 -12.11 4.43 12.85
C ARG A 19 -11.47 4.87 11.54
N LEU A 20 -10.27 4.38 11.23
CA LEU A 20 -9.56 4.72 9.98
C LEU A 20 -10.36 4.29 8.75
N LYS A 21 -10.94 3.07 8.75
CA LYS A 21 -11.84 2.63 7.68
C LYS A 21 -13.04 3.57 7.53
N ARG A 22 -13.69 3.96 8.63
CA ARG A 22 -14.81 4.91 8.61
C ARG A 22 -14.40 6.29 8.09
N MET A 23 -13.22 6.79 8.48
CA MET A 23 -12.69 8.08 8.00
C MET A 23 -12.37 8.06 6.52
N LEU A 24 -11.99 6.90 5.97
CA LEU A 24 -11.83 6.67 4.53
C LEU A 24 -13.15 6.40 3.79
N LEU A 25 -14.29 6.46 4.48
CA LEU A 25 -15.59 6.06 3.95
C LEU A 25 -15.56 4.64 3.37
N TYR A 26 -14.75 3.76 3.96
CA TYR A 26 -14.60 2.37 3.56
C TYR A 26 -15.75 1.54 4.13
N THR A 27 -16.48 0.88 3.24
CA THR A 27 -17.70 0.15 3.52
C THR A 27 -17.57 -1.31 3.09
N GLN A 28 -18.56 -2.14 3.45
CA GLN A 28 -18.63 -3.52 2.98
C GLN A 28 -18.81 -3.63 1.45
N GLU A 29 -19.44 -2.62 0.83
CA GLU A 29 -19.57 -2.54 -0.63
C GLU A 29 -18.18 -2.37 -1.28
N ASP A 30 -17.30 -1.56 -0.68
CA ASP A 30 -15.92 -1.42 -1.14
C ASP A 30 -15.16 -2.74 -1.07
N GLU A 31 -15.43 -3.62 -0.10
CA GLU A 31 -14.80 -4.95 -0.03
C GLU A 31 -15.19 -5.85 -1.21
N HIS A 32 -16.46 -5.78 -1.63
CA HIS A 32 -16.96 -6.50 -2.80
C HIS A 32 -16.26 -6.02 -4.07
N TYR A 33 -16.27 -4.71 -4.32
CA TYR A 33 -15.66 -4.13 -5.51
C TYR A 33 -14.13 -4.22 -5.50
N LEU A 34 -13.49 -4.20 -4.33
CA LEU A 34 -12.05 -4.42 -4.21
C LEU A 34 -11.66 -5.84 -4.61
N THR A 35 -12.48 -6.84 -4.23
CA THR A 35 -12.26 -8.23 -4.66
C THR A 35 -12.35 -8.34 -6.19
N MET A 36 -13.34 -7.69 -6.81
CA MET A 36 -13.48 -7.65 -8.27
C MET A 36 -12.32 -6.93 -8.94
N ALA A 37 -11.95 -5.75 -8.44
CA ALA A 37 -10.80 -4.99 -8.92
C ALA A 37 -9.52 -5.82 -8.84
N GLY A 38 -9.34 -6.56 -7.75
CA GLY A 38 -8.24 -7.49 -7.56
C GLY A 38 -8.11 -8.54 -8.64
N ALA A 39 -9.21 -9.22 -8.97
CA ALA A 39 -9.21 -10.24 -10.01
C ALA A 39 -8.78 -9.67 -11.38
N ILE A 40 -9.07 -8.40 -11.64
CA ILE A 40 -8.67 -7.69 -12.86
C ILE A 40 -7.21 -7.22 -12.79
N LEU A 41 -6.78 -6.66 -11.65
CA LEU A 41 -5.48 -6.00 -11.50
C LEU A 41 -4.32 -6.97 -11.27
N GLN A 42 -4.56 -8.12 -10.64
CA GLN A 42 -3.51 -9.08 -10.28
C GLN A 42 -2.61 -9.50 -11.46
N PRO A 43 -3.15 -9.88 -12.63
CA PRO A 43 -2.33 -10.21 -13.80
C PRO A 43 -1.48 -9.04 -14.32
N HIS A 44 -1.85 -7.81 -13.99
CA HIS A 44 -1.22 -6.58 -14.46
C HIS A 44 -0.36 -5.87 -13.41
N SER A 45 -0.27 -6.43 -12.20
CA SER A 45 0.52 -5.93 -11.07
C SER A 45 1.94 -5.50 -11.44
N SER A 46 2.66 -6.34 -12.17
CA SER A 46 4.03 -6.04 -12.63
C SER A 46 4.06 -4.87 -13.63
N SER A 47 3.08 -4.77 -14.52
CA SER A 47 2.98 -3.68 -15.50
C SER A 47 2.63 -2.34 -14.85
N ILE A 48 1.78 -2.36 -13.83
CA ILE A 48 1.45 -1.19 -13.01
C ILE A 48 2.71 -0.68 -12.30
N LEU A 49 3.45 -1.58 -11.64
CA LEU A 49 4.71 -1.26 -10.98
C LEU A 49 5.75 -0.71 -11.96
N ASN A 50 5.91 -1.34 -13.13
CA ASN A 50 6.84 -0.86 -14.16
C ASN A 50 6.48 0.54 -14.65
N SER A 51 5.20 0.85 -14.84
CA SER A 51 4.75 2.16 -15.32
C SER A 51 5.07 3.25 -14.31
N TRP A 52 4.78 3.00 -13.03
CA TRP A 52 5.10 3.93 -11.95
C TRP A 52 6.62 4.11 -11.76
N TYR A 53 7.38 3.01 -11.77
CA TYR A 53 8.84 3.08 -11.64
C TYR A 53 9.50 3.76 -12.84
N GLY A 54 8.99 3.53 -14.04
CA GLY A 54 9.42 4.20 -15.27
C GLY A 54 9.19 5.72 -15.21
N TYR A 55 8.06 6.16 -14.63
CA TYR A 55 7.84 7.57 -14.37
C TYR A 55 8.83 8.13 -13.35
N LEU A 56 9.06 7.42 -12.23
CA LEU A 56 10.03 7.87 -11.21
C LEU A 56 11.45 7.98 -11.76
N SER A 57 11.91 7.01 -12.55
CA SER A 57 13.27 7.01 -13.11
C SER A 57 13.47 8.06 -14.20
N ALA A 58 12.43 8.39 -14.96
CA ALA A 58 12.49 9.45 -15.98
C ALA A 58 12.57 10.87 -15.38
N ASN A 59 12.21 11.06 -14.10
CA ASN A 59 12.20 12.35 -13.43
C ASN A 59 13.45 12.52 -12.55
N HIS A 60 14.46 13.24 -13.05
CA HIS A 60 15.79 13.38 -12.42
C HIS A 60 15.77 13.87 -10.96
N TYR A 61 14.80 14.70 -10.57
CA TYR A 61 14.65 15.15 -9.17
C TYR A 61 14.04 14.08 -8.26
N LEU A 62 13.14 13.24 -8.78
CA LEU A 62 12.51 12.16 -8.02
C LEU A 62 13.48 10.98 -7.83
N SER A 63 14.35 10.72 -8.81
CA SER A 63 15.37 9.69 -8.71
C SER A 63 16.41 9.99 -7.62
N LEU A 64 16.64 11.26 -7.24
CA LEU A 64 17.53 11.64 -6.13
C LEU A 64 17.07 11.04 -4.79
N TYR A 65 15.76 10.93 -4.54
CA TYR A 65 15.23 10.30 -3.33
C TYR A 65 15.41 8.78 -3.30
N LEU A 66 15.76 8.21 -4.44
CA LEU A 66 16.00 6.79 -4.63
C LEU A 66 17.48 6.52 -4.94
N ARG A 67 18.34 7.55 -5.08
CA ARG A 67 19.71 7.43 -5.61
C ARG A 67 20.60 6.52 -4.77
N ASP A 68 20.49 6.60 -3.44
CA ASP A 68 21.23 5.69 -2.53
C ASP A 68 20.79 4.20 -2.68
N ASN A 69 19.72 3.92 -3.43
CA ASN A 69 19.24 2.57 -3.72
C ASN A 69 19.18 2.21 -5.22
N ILE A 70 19.23 3.17 -6.15
CA ILE A 70 19.00 2.94 -7.59
C ILE A 70 20.29 2.87 -8.41
N GLU A 71 21.30 3.70 -8.13
CA GLU A 71 22.50 3.74 -8.97
C GLU A 71 23.41 2.51 -8.82
N GLU A 72 23.30 1.76 -7.71
CA GLU A 72 24.05 0.51 -7.48
C GLU A 72 23.25 -0.79 -7.66
N LYS A 73 21.92 -0.75 -7.78
CA LYS A 73 21.08 -1.97 -7.84
C LYS A 73 20.32 -2.06 -9.15
N SER A 74 21.04 -2.37 -10.23
CA SER A 74 20.44 -2.97 -11.44
C SER A 74 19.78 -4.30 -11.04
N GLY A 75 18.53 -4.25 -10.58
CA GLY A 75 17.84 -5.38 -9.96
C GLY A 75 16.92 -5.01 -8.80
N TYR A 76 16.94 -3.77 -8.30
CA TYR A 76 16.04 -3.34 -7.22
C TYR A 76 14.55 -3.47 -7.61
N LEU A 77 14.21 -3.17 -8.87
CA LEU A 77 12.85 -3.39 -9.35
C LEU A 77 12.46 -4.88 -9.32
N GLU A 78 13.40 -5.78 -9.63
CA GLU A 78 13.18 -7.23 -9.60
C GLU A 78 13.00 -7.77 -8.18
N THR A 79 13.60 -7.14 -7.17
CA THR A 79 13.34 -7.47 -5.76
C THR A 79 12.01 -6.91 -5.24
N LEU A 80 11.54 -5.78 -5.79
CA LEU A 80 10.26 -5.16 -5.43
C LEU A 80 9.05 -5.85 -6.04
N ARG A 81 9.16 -6.36 -7.28
CA ARG A 81 8.07 -7.07 -7.99
C ARG A 81 7.35 -8.12 -7.13
N PRO A 82 8.03 -9.12 -6.53
CA PRO A 82 7.35 -10.16 -5.75
C PRO A 82 6.65 -9.58 -4.50
N GLN A 83 7.24 -8.55 -3.88
CA GLN A 83 6.66 -7.91 -2.71
C GLN A 83 5.41 -7.10 -3.06
N PHE A 84 5.44 -6.38 -4.18
CA PHE A 84 4.30 -5.63 -4.70
C PHE A 84 3.15 -6.56 -5.10
N ASN A 85 3.44 -7.67 -5.78
CA ASN A 85 2.44 -8.67 -6.13
C ASN A 85 1.80 -9.29 -4.89
N GLN A 86 2.61 -9.64 -3.89
CA GLN A 86 2.11 -10.17 -2.62
C GLN A 86 1.23 -9.16 -1.89
N TRP A 87 1.64 -7.89 -1.84
CA TRP A 87 0.86 -6.81 -1.25
C TRP A 87 -0.48 -6.62 -1.97
N MET A 88 -0.48 -6.52 -3.31
CA MET A 88 -1.70 -6.37 -4.10
C MET A 88 -2.65 -7.56 -3.88
N ASN A 89 -2.11 -8.78 -3.82
CA ASN A 89 -2.90 -9.97 -3.50
C ASN A 89 -3.54 -9.88 -2.12
N ALA A 90 -2.77 -9.49 -1.09
CA ALA A 90 -3.27 -9.39 0.27
C ALA A 90 -4.37 -8.32 0.42
N VAL A 91 -4.18 -7.16 -0.22
CA VAL A 91 -5.17 -6.07 -0.21
C VAL A 91 -6.47 -6.51 -0.91
N CYS A 92 -6.35 -7.18 -2.06
CA CYS A 92 -7.49 -7.55 -2.87
C CYS A 92 -8.23 -8.82 -2.41
N GLN A 93 -7.56 -9.73 -1.70
CA GLN A 93 -8.15 -10.95 -1.13
C GLN A 93 -8.74 -10.71 0.28
N GLY A 94 -9.05 -9.46 0.61
CA GLY A 94 -9.55 -8.94 1.89
C GLY A 94 -10.84 -9.56 2.47
N ARG A 95 -11.25 -10.75 2.04
CA ARG A 95 -12.64 -11.23 2.08
C ARG A 95 -13.17 -11.64 3.45
N GLU A 96 -12.34 -11.96 4.45
CA GLU A 96 -12.85 -12.54 5.70
C GLU A 96 -11.98 -12.18 6.92
N GLY A 97 -11.96 -10.91 7.33
CA GLY A 97 -11.45 -10.46 8.64
C GLY A 97 -9.96 -10.69 8.96
N ASN A 98 -9.27 -11.58 8.22
CA ASN A 98 -7.97 -12.14 8.52
C ASN A 98 -6.88 -11.66 7.53
N SER A 99 -7.26 -11.06 6.41
CA SER A 99 -6.31 -10.52 5.42
C SER A 99 -5.62 -9.24 5.93
N TRP A 100 -6.36 -8.42 6.68
CA TRP A 100 -5.79 -7.28 7.41
C TRP A 100 -4.91 -7.75 8.56
N ARG A 101 -5.29 -8.84 9.23
CA ARG A 101 -4.46 -9.51 10.25
C ARG A 101 -3.15 -10.04 9.69
N TRP A 102 -3.11 -10.49 8.43
CA TRP A 102 -1.86 -10.84 7.75
C TRP A 102 -0.98 -9.62 7.49
N LEU A 103 -1.58 -8.49 7.09
CA LEU A 103 -0.84 -7.23 6.93
C LEU A 103 -0.28 -6.78 8.30
N GLU A 104 -1.08 -6.87 9.36
CA GLU A 104 -0.67 -6.63 10.76
C GLU A 104 0.46 -7.58 11.18
N ASP A 105 0.37 -8.89 10.92
CA ASP A 105 1.39 -9.88 11.27
C ASP A 105 2.69 -9.64 10.50
N LYS A 106 2.61 -9.26 9.22
CA LYS A 106 3.79 -8.97 8.39
C LYS A 106 4.46 -7.68 8.86
N ILE A 107 3.69 -6.64 9.17
CA ILE A 107 4.19 -5.39 9.73
C ILE A 107 4.79 -5.65 11.11
N GLY A 108 4.10 -6.40 11.98
CA GLY A 108 4.59 -6.82 13.29
C GLY A 108 5.92 -7.57 13.20
N LYS A 109 6.05 -8.53 12.29
CA LYS A 109 7.31 -9.26 12.05
C LYS A 109 8.41 -8.37 11.47
N GLN A 110 8.07 -7.45 10.58
CA GLN A 110 9.04 -6.51 10.02
C GLN A 110 9.58 -5.58 11.13
N LEU A 111 8.70 -5.13 12.04
CA LEU A 111 9.07 -4.34 13.21
C LEU A 111 9.89 -5.14 14.24
N GLU A 112 9.54 -6.42 14.47
CA GLU A 112 10.33 -7.32 15.32
C GLU A 112 11.73 -7.56 14.72
N GLN A 113 11.84 -7.73 13.41
CA GLN A 113 13.13 -7.87 12.72
C GLN A 113 13.93 -6.56 12.76
N ASP A 114 13.25 -5.42 12.68
CA ASP A 114 13.83 -4.08 12.78
C ASP A 114 14.29 -3.73 14.21
N THR A 115 13.90 -4.46 15.27
CA THR A 115 14.43 -4.24 16.64
C THR A 115 15.90 -4.63 16.82
N THR A 116 16.51 -5.34 15.86
CA THR A 116 17.93 -5.70 15.91
C THR A 116 18.87 -4.64 15.32
N THR A 117 18.34 -3.57 14.71
CA THR A 117 19.14 -2.50 14.14
C THR A 117 18.54 -1.16 14.53
N GLU A 118 19.33 -0.25 15.11
CA GLU A 118 18.98 1.17 15.28
C GLU A 118 18.81 1.89 13.92
N LYS A 119 17.91 1.42 13.04
CA LYS A 119 17.44 2.16 11.88
C LYS A 119 16.06 2.68 12.21
N GLY A 120 16.07 3.90 12.75
CA GLY A 120 14.91 4.61 13.26
C GLY A 120 13.76 4.70 12.27
N SER A 121 12.59 5.00 12.83
CA SER A 121 11.39 5.42 12.11
C SER A 121 11.79 6.19 10.85
N LEU A 122 11.25 5.80 9.69
CA LEU A 122 11.41 6.55 8.45
C LEU A 122 11.26 8.04 8.77
N PRO A 123 12.29 8.87 8.56
CA PRO A 123 12.20 10.29 8.92
C PRO A 123 10.91 10.88 8.36
N LEU A 124 10.22 11.76 9.12
CA LEU A 124 8.92 12.32 8.72
C LEU A 124 8.89 12.86 7.27
N VAL A 125 10.05 13.27 6.77
CA VAL A 125 10.30 13.68 5.38
C VAL A 125 9.94 12.61 4.35
N TYR A 126 10.07 11.31 4.66
CA TYR A 126 9.72 10.19 3.78
C TYR A 126 8.23 9.88 3.78
N LEU A 127 7.53 10.19 4.88
CA LEU A 127 6.07 10.00 4.97
C LEU A 127 5.33 10.84 3.93
N ARG A 128 5.80 12.08 3.68
CA ARG A 128 5.21 12.94 2.63
C ARG A 128 5.35 12.30 1.24
N TYR A 129 6.47 11.64 0.94
CA TYR A 129 6.67 10.99 -0.35
C TYR A 129 5.87 9.69 -0.46
N LEU A 130 5.79 8.89 0.60
CA LEU A 130 4.94 7.69 0.61
C LEU A 130 3.47 8.03 0.36
N SER A 131 2.97 9.12 0.97
CA SER A 131 1.60 9.59 0.72
C SER A 131 1.35 9.97 -0.74
N THR A 132 2.37 10.45 -1.46
CA THR A 132 2.24 10.82 -2.88
C THR A 132 2.12 9.61 -3.80
N PHE A 133 2.50 8.41 -3.34
CA PHE A 133 2.45 7.19 -4.16
C PHE A 133 1.04 6.61 -4.31
N VAL A 134 0.09 7.04 -3.47
CA VAL A 134 -1.32 6.64 -3.59
C VAL A 134 -1.86 6.97 -4.98
N TYR A 135 -1.69 8.23 -5.41
CA TYR A 135 -2.23 8.70 -6.69
C TYR A 135 -1.68 7.95 -7.92
N PRO A 136 -0.36 7.81 -8.15
CA PRO A 136 0.15 7.12 -9.32
C PRO A 136 -0.22 5.64 -9.34
N ILE A 137 -0.14 4.93 -8.20
CA ILE A 137 -0.53 3.50 -8.14
C ILE A 137 -2.00 3.33 -8.55
N VAL A 138 -2.88 4.20 -8.08
CA VAL A 138 -4.30 4.18 -8.43
C VAL A 138 -4.52 4.54 -9.90
N THR A 139 -3.87 5.61 -10.37
CA THR A 139 -4.02 6.12 -11.73
C THR A 139 -3.54 5.10 -12.77
N TYR A 140 -2.38 4.47 -12.56
CA TYR A 140 -1.86 3.44 -13.47
C TYR A 140 -2.68 2.16 -13.45
N SER A 141 -3.55 1.97 -12.46
CA SER A 141 -4.49 0.85 -12.39
C SER A 141 -5.78 1.10 -13.17
N HIS A 142 -6.16 2.37 -13.42
CA HIS A 142 -7.43 2.73 -14.06
C HIS A 142 -7.63 2.14 -15.47
N PRO A 143 -6.63 2.14 -16.38
CA PRO A 143 -6.81 1.59 -17.72
C PRO A 143 -7.20 0.10 -17.71
N TYR A 144 -6.67 -0.67 -16.76
CA TYR A 144 -6.98 -2.09 -16.62
C TYR A 144 -8.40 -2.32 -16.11
N LEU A 145 -8.87 -1.49 -15.16
CA LEU A 145 -10.25 -1.54 -14.68
C LEU A 145 -11.24 -1.12 -15.76
N ALA A 146 -10.94 -0.06 -16.50
CA ALA A 146 -11.78 0.42 -17.61
C ALA A 146 -11.82 -0.56 -18.79
N GLY A 147 -10.72 -1.25 -19.07
CA GLY A 147 -10.61 -2.27 -20.12
C GLY A 147 -11.25 -3.62 -19.78
N SER A 148 -11.84 -3.77 -18.58
CA SER A 148 -12.37 -5.06 -18.09
C SER A 148 -13.72 -5.48 -18.70
N GLY A 149 -14.35 -4.62 -19.50
CA GLY A 149 -15.68 -4.85 -20.08
C GLY A 149 -16.85 -4.71 -19.10
N LYS A 150 -16.58 -4.21 -17.89
CA LYS A 150 -17.60 -3.82 -16.90
C LYS A 150 -18.28 -2.51 -17.29
N ASN A 151 -19.48 -2.29 -16.77
CA ASN A 151 -20.17 -1.03 -17.01
C ASN A 151 -19.45 0.13 -16.28
N GLU A 152 -19.80 1.37 -16.63
CA GLU A 152 -19.14 2.56 -16.08
C GLU A 152 -19.32 2.69 -14.56
N GLU A 153 -20.49 2.33 -14.04
CA GLU A 153 -20.80 2.40 -12.61
C GLU A 153 -19.96 1.39 -11.81
N GLU A 154 -19.91 0.13 -12.24
CA GLU A 154 -19.06 -0.90 -11.64
C GLU A 154 -17.59 -0.51 -11.71
N THR A 155 -17.15 0.05 -12.84
CA THR A 155 -15.78 0.52 -13.02
C THR A 155 -15.44 1.64 -12.03
N ALA A 156 -16.33 2.63 -11.89
CA ALA A 156 -16.15 3.72 -10.93
C ALA A 156 -16.09 3.20 -9.49
N ARG A 157 -16.96 2.25 -9.11
CA ARG A 157 -16.96 1.64 -7.77
C ARG A 157 -15.69 0.83 -7.50
N MET A 158 -15.18 0.08 -8.49
CA MET A 158 -13.89 -0.61 -8.39
C MET A 158 -12.72 0.36 -8.24
N GLN A 159 -12.70 1.45 -9.00
CA GLN A 159 -11.65 2.48 -8.90
C GLN A 159 -11.66 3.16 -7.53
N GLN A 160 -12.84 3.45 -6.97
CA GLN A 160 -13.00 4.02 -5.63
C GLN A 160 -12.56 3.04 -4.53
N ALA A 161 -12.99 1.79 -4.61
CA ALA A 161 -12.60 0.76 -3.66
C ALA A 161 -11.07 0.55 -3.66
N TRP A 162 -10.46 0.53 -4.85
CA TRP A 162 -9.00 0.46 -5.01
C TRP A 162 -8.31 1.68 -4.40
N PHE A 163 -8.78 2.90 -4.70
CA PHE A 163 -8.23 4.13 -4.13
C PHE A 163 -8.23 4.13 -2.61
N LYS A 164 -9.35 3.76 -1.98
CA LYS A 164 -9.44 3.67 -0.52
C LYS A 164 -8.51 2.60 0.05
N ALA A 165 -8.38 1.44 -0.61
CA ALA A 165 -7.53 0.35 -0.15
C ALA A 165 -6.02 0.69 -0.23
N VAL A 166 -5.59 1.37 -1.29
CA VAL A 166 -4.22 1.88 -1.42
C VAL A 166 -3.95 2.96 -0.38
N SER A 167 -4.88 3.90 -0.20
CA SER A 167 -4.78 4.94 0.84
C SER A 167 -4.65 4.32 2.23
N PHE A 168 -5.47 3.32 2.54
CA PHE A 168 -5.42 2.60 3.80
C PHE A 168 -4.09 1.87 4.02
N SER A 169 -3.54 1.23 2.97
CA SER A 169 -2.22 0.59 3.02
C SER A 169 -1.10 1.58 3.34
N VAL A 170 -1.13 2.77 2.73
CA VAL A 170 -0.14 3.82 3.01
C VAL A 170 -0.30 4.36 4.44
N LEU A 171 -1.53 4.52 4.93
CA LEU A 171 -1.78 4.92 6.33
C LEU A 171 -1.15 3.94 7.33
N PHE A 172 -1.13 2.64 7.02
CA PHE A 172 -0.44 1.66 7.85
C PHE A 172 1.08 1.79 7.82
N TRP A 173 1.67 2.07 6.66
CA TRP A 173 3.12 2.22 6.55
C TRP A 173 3.66 3.47 7.25
N ILE A 174 2.79 4.45 7.50
CA ILE A 174 3.14 5.69 8.23
C ILE A 174 2.70 5.65 9.70
N TYR A 175 2.08 4.56 10.16
CA TYR A 175 1.67 4.42 11.55
C TYR A 175 2.92 4.26 12.45
N PRO A 176 3.02 5.01 13.56
CA PRO A 176 4.21 5.03 14.42
C PRO A 176 4.39 3.78 15.28
#